data_AF-A0A8I1PV53-F1
#
_entry.id   AF-A0A8I1PV53-F1
#
_cell.length_a   1.000
_cell.length_b   1.000
_cell.length_c   1.000
_cell.angle_alpha   90.00
_cell.angle_beta   90.00
_cell.angle_gamma   90.00
#
_symmetry.space_group_name_H-M   'P 1'
#
loop_
_entity.id
_entity.type
_entity.pdbx_description
1 polymer ?
#
loop_
_entity_poly.entity_id
_entity_poly.type
_entity_poly.pdbx_seq_one_letter_code
_entity_poly.pdbx_strand_id
1 'polypeptide(L)'
;MEKKSVVSAILSTAMVFATSAFAGEMERVRWADVPPAVQKTITDNAGGGKIEEIEKETSIQKVRVLHFDGTKTVTVYEAEVEKPDGKEIEIKVRDDGKLIKIQHHSGISNPYTGGV
;
A
#
# COMPACT_ATOMS: atom_id res chain seq x y z
N MET A 1 -51.21 -32.11 -24.99
CA MET A 1 -49.89 -31.92 -24.36
C MET A 1 -49.38 -30.56 -24.80
N GLU A 2 -49.39 -29.60 -23.88
CA GLU A 2 -48.99 -28.21 -24.08
C GLU A 2 -47.47 -28.09 -24.25
N LYS A 3 -46.98 -27.42 -25.31
CA LYS A 3 -45.60 -26.94 -25.34
C LYS A 3 -45.59 -25.47 -25.72
N LYS A 4 -45.26 -24.67 -24.70
CA LYS A 4 -45.30 -23.22 -24.64
C LYS A 4 -44.08 -22.61 -25.35
N SER A 5 -44.33 -21.45 -25.93
CA SER A 5 -43.38 -20.51 -26.54
C SER A 5 -42.24 -20.11 -25.60
N VAL A 6 -41.14 -19.58 -26.16
CA VAL A 6 -40.72 -18.16 -26.03
C VAL A 6 -39.28 -18.02 -26.58
N VAL A 7 -39.14 -17.17 -27.60
CA VAL A 7 -37.88 -16.55 -28.03
C VAL A 7 -37.51 -15.49 -27.00
N SER A 8 -36.30 -15.51 -26.45
CA SER A 8 -35.75 -14.35 -25.75
C SER A 8 -34.24 -14.32 -25.90
N ALA A 9 -33.78 -13.33 -26.67
CA ALA A 9 -32.39 -12.96 -26.79
C ALA A 9 -31.92 -12.34 -25.48
N ILE A 10 -30.86 -12.88 -24.88
CA ILE A 10 -30.14 -12.22 -23.78
C ILE A 10 -28.80 -11.75 -24.34
N LEU A 11 -28.77 -10.46 -24.66
CA LEU A 11 -27.58 -9.67 -24.91
C LEU A 11 -27.00 -9.22 -23.56
N SER A 12 -25.68 -9.06 -23.53
CA SER A 12 -24.85 -8.35 -22.51
C SER A 12 -24.29 -9.27 -21.41
N THR A 13 -23.04 -9.15 -20.96
CA THR A 13 -22.05 -8.07 -21.10
C THR A 13 -20.67 -8.68 -20.90
N ALA A 14 -19.73 -8.49 -21.84
CA ALA A 14 -18.32 -8.68 -21.53
C ALA A 14 -17.91 -7.58 -20.53
N MET A 15 -17.79 -7.94 -19.25
CA MET A 15 -17.24 -7.04 -18.24
C MET A 15 -15.75 -6.89 -18.50
N VAL A 16 -15.38 -5.89 -19.30
CA VAL A 16 -14.01 -5.38 -19.33
C VAL A 16 -13.72 -4.80 -17.95
N PHE A 17 -12.95 -5.53 -17.16
CA PHE A 17 -12.34 -4.99 -15.95
C PHE A 17 -11.41 -3.85 -16.38
N ALA A 18 -11.89 -2.61 -16.26
CA ALA A 18 -11.02 -1.46 -16.33
C ALA A 18 -10.06 -1.53 -15.13
N THR A 19 -8.79 -1.81 -15.37
CA THR A 19 -7.72 -1.64 -14.36
C THR A 19 -7.55 -0.15 -14.14
N SER A 20 -8.37 0.44 -13.27
CA SER A 20 -8.31 1.85 -12.94
C SER A 20 -7.24 2.10 -11.88
N ALA A 21 -6.37 3.07 -12.20
CA ALA A 21 -5.40 3.75 -11.35
C ALA A 21 -4.11 2.98 -11.02
N PHE A 22 -3.02 3.40 -11.69
CA PHE A 22 -1.66 3.37 -11.16
C PHE A 22 -1.58 4.26 -9.90
N ALA A 23 -2.26 3.87 -8.82
CA ALA A 23 -1.68 4.04 -7.49
C ALA A 23 -0.58 2.97 -7.43
N GLY A 24 0.67 3.34 -7.13
CA GLY A 24 1.80 2.39 -7.14
C GLY A 24 1.39 1.08 -6.45
N GLU A 25 1.46 -0.03 -7.18
CA GLU A 25 1.03 -1.33 -6.67
C GLU A 25 2.04 -1.77 -5.61
N MET A 26 1.68 -1.53 -4.35
CA MET A 26 2.44 -2.01 -3.21
C MET A 26 2.01 -3.45 -2.88
N GLU A 27 3.00 -4.33 -2.80
CA GLU A 27 2.82 -5.74 -2.53
C GLU A 27 2.89 -5.98 -1.02
N ARG A 28 1.82 -6.51 -0.42
CA ARG A 28 1.82 -6.98 0.97
C ARG A 28 2.90 -8.04 1.21
N VAL A 29 3.70 -7.86 2.25
CA VAL A 29 4.77 -8.79 2.62
C VAL A 29 4.70 -9.18 4.09
N ARG A 30 5.20 -10.37 4.42
CA ARG A 30 5.31 -10.79 5.81
C ARG A 30 6.51 -10.08 6.44
N TRP A 31 6.38 -9.69 7.70
CA TRP A 31 7.47 -9.08 8.46
C TRP A 31 8.78 -9.87 8.41
N ALA A 32 8.69 -11.21 8.48
CA ALA A 32 9.87 -12.08 8.42
C ALA A 32 10.63 -12.03 7.08
N ASP A 33 9.96 -11.63 6.00
CA ASP A 33 10.57 -11.49 4.66
C ASP A 33 11.16 -10.08 4.44
N VAL A 34 10.96 -9.15 5.38
CA VAL A 34 11.52 -7.80 5.33
C VAL A 34 12.99 -7.84 5.72
N PRO A 35 13.91 -7.15 4.99
CA PRO A 35 15.32 -7.12 5.34
C PRO A 35 15.57 -6.66 6.79
N PRO A 36 16.54 -7.25 7.52
CA PRO A 36 16.77 -6.91 8.92
C PRO A 36 17.06 -5.43 9.19
N ALA A 37 17.74 -4.75 8.26
CA ALA A 37 18.00 -3.32 8.36
C ALA A 37 16.72 -2.49 8.31
N VAL A 38 15.76 -2.90 7.47
CA VAL A 38 14.44 -2.28 7.35
C VAL A 38 13.61 -2.55 8.60
N GLN A 39 13.59 -3.80 9.07
CA GLN A 39 12.88 -4.17 10.30
C GLN A 39 13.34 -3.31 11.48
N LYS A 40 14.66 -3.20 11.66
CA LYS A 40 15.25 -2.37 12.71
C LYS A 40 14.79 -0.92 12.61
N THR A 41 14.89 -0.30 11.45
CA THR A 41 14.48 1.09 11.27
C THR A 41 13.00 1.30 11.54
N ILE A 42 12.13 0.40 11.09
CA ILE A 42 10.69 0.47 11.37
C ILE A 42 10.44 0.33 12.87
N THR A 43 11.02 -0.66 13.55
CA THR A 43 10.86 -0.85 15.00
C THR A 43 11.36 0.35 15.80
N ASP A 44 12.51 0.92 15.45
CA ASP A 44 13.09 2.09 16.12
C ASP A 44 12.19 3.33 15.99
N ASN A 45 11.41 3.43 14.89
CA ASN A 45 10.54 4.57 14.61
C ASN A 45 9.05 4.32 14.91
N ALA A 46 8.67 3.08 15.24
CA ALA A 46 7.29 2.70 15.58
C ALA A 46 6.82 3.32 16.90
N GLY A 47 7.74 3.76 17.77
CA GLY A 47 7.40 4.42 19.04
C GLY A 47 6.58 3.53 19.98
N GLY A 48 6.80 2.21 19.92
CA GLY A 48 6.03 1.21 20.67
C GLY A 48 4.66 0.88 20.09
N GLY A 49 4.31 1.39 18.91
CA GLY A 49 3.11 1.02 18.18
C GLY A 49 3.15 -0.40 17.61
N LYS A 50 1.96 -0.94 17.33
CA LYS A 50 1.78 -2.25 16.69
C LYS A 50 1.84 -2.08 15.18
N ILE A 51 2.64 -2.93 14.52
CA ILE A 51 2.70 -2.97 13.06
C ILE A 51 1.49 -3.77 12.58
N GLU A 52 0.57 -3.11 11.89
CA GLU A 52 -0.65 -3.72 11.36
C GLU A 52 -0.40 -4.35 9.99
N GLU A 53 0.33 -3.64 9.15
CA GLU A 53 0.54 -4.00 7.76
C GLU A 53 1.93 -3.57 7.28
N ILE A 54 2.52 -4.37 6.39
CA ILE A 54 3.74 -4.02 5.67
C ILE A 54 3.56 -4.33 4.20
N GLU A 55 3.85 -3.34 3.37
CA GLU A 55 3.89 -3.48 1.93
C GLU A 55 5.25 -3.07 1.39
N LYS A 56 5.55 -3.46 0.15
CA LYS A 56 6.74 -3.00 -0.58
C LYS A 56 6.38 -2.58 -2.00
N GLU A 57 7.14 -1.65 -2.54
CA GLU A 57 7.18 -1.36 -3.97
C GLU A 57 8.59 -1.57 -4.48
N THR A 58 8.74 -2.17 -5.66
CA THR A 58 10.02 -2.23 -6.37
C THR A 58 9.89 -1.54 -7.71
N SER A 59 10.66 -0.47 -7.89
CA SER A 59 10.57 0.41 -9.06
C SER A 59 11.94 0.65 -9.67
N ILE A 60 12.01 0.63 -11.00
CA ILE A 60 13.24 0.98 -11.75
C ILE A 60 13.23 2.49 -11.99
N GLN A 61 14.15 3.20 -11.33
CA GLN A 61 14.33 4.63 -11.49
C GLN A 61 15.42 4.92 -12.51
N LYS A 62 15.18 5.88 -13.40
CA LYS A 62 16.23 6.42 -14.28
C LYS A 62 17.16 7.31 -13.46
N VAL A 63 18.45 7.10 -13.61
CA VAL A 63 19.50 7.89 -12.94
C VAL A 63 20.37 8.49 -14.03
N ARG A 64 20.46 9.82 -14.07
CA ARG A 64 21.41 10.52 -14.91
C ARG A 64 22.58 10.99 -14.05
N VAL A 65 23.79 10.54 -14.37
CA VAL A 65 25.03 11.00 -13.75
C VAL A 65 25.87 11.65 -14.84
N LEU A 66 26.00 12.99 -14.78
CA LEU A 66 26.67 13.79 -15.81
C LEU A 66 26.11 13.48 -17.22
N HIS A 67 26.94 12.95 -18.12
CA HIS A 67 26.59 12.57 -19.49
C HIS A 67 26.22 11.09 -19.65
N PHE A 68 26.02 10.35 -18.55
CA PHE A 68 25.63 8.95 -18.58
C PHE A 68 24.19 8.77 -18.09
N ASP A 69 23.39 8.09 -18.91
CA ASP A 69 22.05 7.66 -18.55
C ASP A 69 22.11 6.20 -18.07
N GLY A 70 21.59 5.94 -16.89
CA GLY A 70 21.52 4.62 -16.27
C GLY A 70 20.17 4.35 -15.61
N THR A 71 20.03 3.16 -15.07
CA THR A 71 18.86 2.75 -14.30
C THR A 71 19.29 2.17 -12.96
N LYS A 72 18.45 2.35 -11.95
CA LYS A 72 18.62 1.79 -10.61
C LYS A 72 17.30 1.19 -10.16
N THR A 73 17.34 -0.05 -9.72
CA THR A 73 16.22 -0.66 -8.99
C THR A 73 16.20 -0.11 -7.57
N VAL A 74 15.05 0.37 -7.13
CA VAL A 74 14.83 0.89 -5.78
C VAL A 74 13.64 0.15 -5.21
N THR A 75 13.83 -0.45 -4.02
CA THR A 75 12.74 -1.05 -3.25
C THR A 75 12.46 -0.17 -2.03
N VAL A 76 11.19 0.11 -1.80
CA VAL A 76 10.71 0.86 -0.64
C VAL A 76 9.73 -0.03 0.11
N TYR A 77 9.90 -0.10 1.42
CA TYR A 77 8.97 -0.75 2.34
C TYR A 77 8.17 0.33 3.05
N GLU A 78 6.89 0.05 3.27
CA GLU A 78 5.95 0.89 3.99
C GLU A 78 5.31 0.06 5.09
N ALA A 79 5.39 0.55 6.33
CA ALA A 79 4.74 -0.06 7.46
C ALA A 79 3.68 0.88 8.03
N GLU A 80 2.47 0.37 8.17
CA GLU A 80 1.39 1.01 8.91
C GLU A 80 1.48 0.61 10.37
N VAL A 81 1.51 1.61 11.25
CA VAL A 81 1.72 1.43 12.68
C VAL A 81 0.62 2.14 13.46
N GLU A 82 -0.16 1.36 14.20
CA GLU A 82 -1.11 1.87 15.19
C GLU A 82 -0.34 2.19 16.48
N LYS A 83 -0.32 3.46 16.86
CA LYS A 83 0.35 3.91 18.08
C LYS A 83 -0.51 3.66 19.32
N PRO A 84 0.09 3.63 20.53
CA PRO A 84 -0.67 3.43 21.77
C PRO A 84 -1.73 4.50 22.05
N ASP A 85 -1.64 5.67 21.40
CA ASP A 85 -2.65 6.74 21.46
C ASP A 85 -3.80 6.57 20.44
N GLY A 86 -3.84 5.43 19.73
CA GLY A 86 -4.84 5.10 18.71
C GLY A 86 -4.65 5.83 17.38
N LYS A 87 -3.53 6.54 17.19
CA LYS A 87 -3.22 7.19 15.91
C LYS A 87 -2.43 6.27 15.01
N GLU A 88 -2.73 6.30 13.72
CA GLU A 88 -1.96 5.59 12.70
C GLU A 88 -0.84 6.47 12.14
N ILE A 89 0.31 5.84 11.92
CA ILE A 89 1.43 6.41 11.18
C ILE A 89 1.90 5.44 10.10
N GLU A 90 2.39 6.00 9.00
CA GLU A 90 3.06 5.26 7.94
C GLU A 90 4.56 5.54 8.02
N ILE A 91 5.38 4.48 8.02
CA ILE A 91 6.85 4.57 8.04
C ILE A 91 7.38 4.00 6.73
N LYS A 92 8.00 4.84 5.90
CA LYS A 92 8.61 4.43 4.63
C LYS A 92 10.13 4.33 4.74
N VAL A 93 10.69 3.18 4.35
CA VAL A 93 12.11 2.85 4.50
C VAL A 93 12.62 2.20 3.21
N ARG A 94 13.84 2.55 2.77
CA ARG A 94 14.49 1.85 1.64
C ARG A 94 15.03 0.49 2.04
N ASP A 95 15.31 -0.36 1.07
CA ASP A 95 15.93 -1.68 1.24
C ASP A 95 17.24 -1.68 2.05
N ASP A 96 17.99 -0.58 2.02
CA ASP A 96 19.21 -0.37 2.81
C ASP A 96 18.96 0.03 4.29
N GLY A 97 17.69 0.12 4.71
CA GLY A 97 17.28 0.54 6.03
C GLY A 97 17.22 2.06 6.22
N LYS A 98 17.47 2.87 5.18
CA LYS A 98 17.37 4.33 5.27
C LYS A 98 15.92 4.77 5.37
N LEU A 99 15.60 5.47 6.47
CA LEU A 99 14.30 6.12 6.63
C LEU A 99 14.09 7.17 5.53
N ILE A 100 12.96 7.06 4.84
CA ILE A 100 12.53 8.00 3.80
C ILE A 100 11.58 9.03 4.40
N LYS A 101 10.53 8.56 5.09
CA LYS A 101 9.45 9.40 5.59
C LYS A 101 8.71 8.73 6.74
N ILE A 102 8.23 9.55 7.67
CA ILE A 102 7.17 9.17 8.61
C ILE A 102 5.99 10.10 8.32
N GLN A 103 4.80 9.54 8.11
CA GLN A 103 3.59 10.28 7.81
C GLN A 103 2.55 9.98 8.90
N HIS A 104 1.94 11.03 9.45
CA HIS A 104 0.88 10.89 10.45
C HIS A 104 -0.47 10.98 9.75
N HIS A 105 -1.31 9.95 9.91
CA HIS A 105 -2.70 10.03 9.52
C HIS A 105 -3.44 10.78 10.64
N SER A 106 -3.62 12.10 10.48
CA SER A 106 -4.48 12.87 11.36
C SER A 106 -5.92 12.45 11.12
N GLY A 107 -6.40 11.47 11.88
CA GLY A 107 -7.82 11.14 11.92
C GLY A 107 -8.61 12.39 12.29
N ILE A 108 -9.34 12.96 11.33
CA ILE A 108 -10.52 13.75 11.67
C ILE A 108 -11.53 12.71 12.13
N SER A 109 -11.52 12.38 13.43
CA SER A 109 -12.64 11.68 14.04
C SER A 109 -13.89 12.51 13.77
N ASN A 110 -14.77 12.04 12.91
CA ASN A 110 -16.03 12.71 12.62
C ASN A 110 -16.83 12.83 13.94
N PRO A 111 -17.10 14.04 14.48
CA PRO A 111 -17.74 14.18 15.80
C PRO A 111 -19.25 13.90 15.79
N TYR A 112 -19.82 13.37 14.70
CA TYR A 112 -21.25 13.07 14.59
C TYR A 112 -21.58 11.63 14.95
N THR A 113 -21.39 11.25 16.22
CA THR A 113 -22.21 10.20 16.83
C THR A 113 -22.61 10.62 18.24
N GLY A 114 -23.92 10.70 18.49
CA GLY A 114 -24.47 10.64 19.84
C GLY A 114 -24.93 11.95 20.46
N GLY A 115 -26.05 12.47 19.99
CA GLY A 115 -26.94 13.32 20.79
C GLY A 115 -28.37 12.84 20.56
N VAL A 116 -28.77 11.82 21.33
CA VAL A 116 -30.19 11.49 21.57
C VAL A 116 -30.68 12.26 22.78
#